data_AF-A0A4R9B6I7-F1
#
_entry.id   AF-A0A4R9B6I7-F1
#
_cell.length_a   1.000
_cell.length_b   1.000
_cell.length_c   1.000
_cell.angle_alpha   90.00
_cell.angle_beta   90.00
_cell.angle_gamma   90.00
#
_symmetry.space_group_name_H-M   'P 1'
#
loop_
_entity.id
_entity.type
_entity.pdbx_description
1 polymer ?
#
loop_
_entity_poly.entity_id
_entity_poly.type
_entity_poly.pdbx_seq_one_letter_code
_entity_poly.pdbx_strand_id
1 'polypeptide(L)'
;MSGASSGDTRRIEVLYDYIPAYPGIPQIAATGAAIYAETFAATHSQFGIVDPIITDSILADVQVGNGDIDIDCKTNGGIAGSVMAGDGSIILNNCDVTGSIHASKNVTLTGGTVHGDVIANGAVTVGGTVNGSIWAGGNTTVSSSTVKKSIILAGTATSVATVTAGSTVMGDLLSSGTATVATGAVQGTVRTGVGSLTPPPAPVIPSWVDVPYPYASPASAAWFLTSTWKGQGYVEIPWGGAPASCSIKNLEAAWMEAIVVPTVINALNCPNGITTESSIKPIALHANVAIIAKSFTITKLEATGTGGSRKLWLIVPDNTANNAPTCVAPGDIYLNNETNTDVTLSVMVYTPCNILIDRNNWRGQLYGAKVQFNQQAQMNFAPVGIPGVNLGGPPPTPPIPAHLGSRTSFRDLS
;
A
#
# COMPACT_ATOMS: atom_id res chain seq x y z
N MET A 1 55.07 -38.24 -5.99
CA MET A 1 54.24 -38.39 -4.78
C MET A 1 55.18 -38.65 -3.60
N SER A 2 55.68 -37.60 -2.97
CA SER A 2 56.28 -37.68 -1.63
C SER A 2 55.17 -37.46 -0.61
N GLY A 3 55.04 -38.37 0.35
CA GLY A 3 53.91 -38.45 1.28
C GLY A 3 53.84 -37.29 2.25
N ALA A 4 52.61 -36.82 2.50
CA ALA A 4 52.33 -35.91 3.61
C ALA A 4 52.61 -36.63 4.94
N SER A 5 53.39 -36.00 5.80
CA SER A 5 53.68 -36.50 7.15
C SER A 5 52.81 -35.78 8.18
N SER A 6 52.58 -36.42 9.33
CA SER A 6 51.85 -35.81 10.45
C SER A 6 52.55 -34.51 10.90
N GLY A 7 51.95 -33.36 10.63
CA GLY A 7 52.51 -32.04 10.95
C GLY A 7 52.57 -31.06 9.76
N ASP A 8 52.31 -31.53 8.53
CA ASP A 8 52.23 -30.66 7.36
C ASP A 8 51.00 -29.74 7.47
N THR A 9 51.25 -28.43 7.61
CA THR A 9 50.20 -27.41 7.63
C THR A 9 50.08 -26.83 6.23
N ARG A 10 48.89 -26.97 5.64
CA ARG A 10 48.56 -26.42 4.33
C ARG A 10 47.71 -25.18 4.49
N ARG A 11 48.12 -24.07 3.89
CA ARG A 11 47.32 -22.83 3.87
C ARG A 11 46.53 -22.76 2.58
N ILE A 12 45.22 -22.68 2.70
CA ILE A 12 44.32 -22.59 1.55
C ILE A 12 43.61 -21.24 1.61
N GLU A 13 43.59 -20.52 0.50
CA GLU A 13 42.74 -19.36 0.28
C GLU A 13 41.58 -19.74 -0.63
N VAL A 14 40.37 -19.42 -0.18
CA VAL A 14 39.14 -19.68 -0.91
C VAL A 14 38.36 -18.38 -1.01
N LEU A 15 37.95 -18.02 -2.23
CA LEU A 15 37.08 -16.88 -2.46
C LEU A 15 35.68 -17.40 -2.80
N TYR A 16 34.69 -16.75 -2.22
CA TYR A 16 33.28 -17.00 -2.47
C TYR A 16 32.62 -15.73 -3.00
N ASP A 17 31.55 -15.89 -3.76
CA ASP A 17 30.64 -14.79 -4.01
C ASP A 17 30.00 -14.35 -2.70
N TYR A 18 29.94 -13.04 -2.46
CA TYR A 18 29.17 -12.49 -1.36
C TYR A 18 27.75 -12.23 -1.86
N ILE A 19 26.76 -12.88 -1.24
CA ILE A 19 25.34 -12.66 -1.52
C ILE A 19 24.80 -11.70 -0.46
N PRO A 20 24.42 -10.47 -0.83
CA PRO A 20 23.93 -9.49 0.14
C PRO A 20 22.64 -9.95 0.82
N ALA A 21 22.38 -9.43 2.01
CA ALA A 21 21.12 -9.68 2.71
C ALA A 21 19.96 -9.10 1.91
N TYR A 22 18.91 -9.90 1.73
CA TYR A 22 17.67 -9.44 1.14
C TYR A 22 16.89 -8.62 2.19
N PRO A 23 16.47 -7.38 1.90
CA PRO A 23 15.71 -6.57 2.84
C PRO A 23 14.37 -7.25 3.16
N GLY A 24 13.99 -7.24 4.43
CA GLY A 24 12.65 -7.69 4.84
C GLY A 24 11.57 -6.73 4.36
N ILE A 25 10.34 -7.22 4.30
CA ILE A 25 9.18 -6.38 3.96
C ILE A 25 8.82 -5.55 5.22
N PRO A 26 8.54 -4.24 5.10
CA PRO A 26 8.09 -3.45 6.24
C PRO A 26 6.78 -3.99 6.81
N GLN A 27 6.67 -4.01 8.14
CA GLN A 27 5.44 -4.40 8.83
C GLN A 27 4.37 -3.32 8.67
N ILE A 28 3.18 -3.70 8.23
CA ILE A 28 2.01 -2.83 8.22
C ILE A 28 1.44 -2.73 9.64
N ALA A 29 1.10 -1.53 10.06
CA ALA A 29 0.40 -1.32 11.33
C ALA A 29 -0.94 -2.08 11.35
N ALA A 30 -1.41 -2.50 12.53
CA ALA A 30 -2.68 -3.22 12.65
C ALA A 30 -3.90 -2.42 12.10
N THR A 31 -3.77 -1.09 12.01
CA THR A 31 -4.75 -0.20 11.38
C THR A 31 -4.80 -0.30 9.85
N GLY A 32 -3.90 -1.06 9.23
CA GLY A 32 -3.80 -1.21 7.77
C GLY A 32 -3.00 -0.10 7.09
N ALA A 33 -2.83 -0.27 5.77
CA ALA A 33 -2.20 0.67 4.86
C ALA A 33 -3.01 1.98 4.72
N ALA A 34 -2.45 2.99 4.03
CA ALA A 34 -3.23 4.17 3.64
C ALA A 34 -4.31 3.78 2.63
N ILE A 35 -3.93 2.94 1.67
CA ILE A 35 -4.81 2.38 0.66
C ILE A 35 -4.57 0.88 0.62
N TYR A 36 -5.65 0.13 0.81
CA TYR A 36 -5.72 -1.28 0.46
C TYR A 36 -6.77 -1.47 -0.63
N ALA A 37 -6.40 -2.16 -1.70
CA ALA A 37 -7.31 -2.61 -2.73
C ALA A 37 -7.14 -4.10 -3.03
N GLU A 38 -8.21 -4.89 -3.06
CA GLU A 38 -8.10 -6.29 -3.54
C GLU A 38 -7.75 -6.32 -5.03
N THR A 39 -8.33 -5.40 -5.80
CA THR A 39 -7.99 -5.15 -7.20
C THR A 39 -7.82 -3.66 -7.43
N PHE A 40 -6.79 -3.27 -8.17
CA PHE A 40 -6.61 -1.88 -8.58
C PHE A 40 -7.08 -1.71 -10.02
N ALA A 41 -8.01 -0.79 -10.23
CA ALA A 41 -8.60 -0.56 -11.54
C ALA A 41 -8.30 0.87 -12.00
N ALA A 42 -7.02 1.13 -12.19
CA ALA A 42 -6.53 2.28 -12.91
C ALA A 42 -5.60 1.77 -14.01
N THR A 43 -6.09 1.71 -15.23
CA THR A 43 -5.22 1.80 -16.41
C THR A 43 -5.10 3.29 -16.70
N HIS A 44 -3.94 3.91 -16.44
CA HIS A 44 -3.65 5.33 -16.68
C HIS A 44 -4.58 6.36 -16.00
N SER A 45 -4.78 6.29 -14.68
CA SER A 45 -5.42 7.38 -13.92
C SER A 45 -4.39 8.33 -13.31
N GLN A 46 -4.65 9.64 -13.36
CA GLN A 46 -3.79 10.70 -12.83
C GLN A 46 -3.90 10.75 -11.30
N PHE A 47 -3.16 9.90 -10.61
CA PHE A 47 -3.23 9.77 -9.16
C PHE A 47 -1.94 10.22 -8.50
N GLY A 48 -2.04 11.01 -7.43
CA GLY A 48 -0.90 11.35 -6.58
C GLY A 48 -1.29 11.34 -5.11
N ILE A 49 -0.58 10.60 -4.27
CA ILE A 49 -0.72 10.68 -2.81
C ILE A 49 0.19 11.79 -2.33
N VAL A 50 -0.25 13.04 -2.51
CA VAL A 50 0.47 14.17 -1.94
C VAL A 50 0.21 14.19 -0.44
N ASP A 51 1.19 13.78 0.34
CA ASP A 51 1.25 14.10 1.76
C ASP A 51 2.26 15.24 1.95
N PRO A 52 1.84 16.48 2.24
CA PRO A 52 2.76 17.56 2.55
C PRO A 52 3.40 17.41 3.94
N ILE A 53 3.02 16.43 4.77
CA ILE A 53 3.47 16.35 6.16
C ILE A 53 3.70 14.90 6.61
N ILE A 54 4.90 14.40 6.33
CA ILE A 54 5.49 13.28 7.08
C ILE A 54 5.63 13.74 8.54
N THR A 55 4.67 13.42 9.41
CA THR A 55 4.89 13.41 10.85
C THR A 55 5.23 11.98 11.27
N ASP A 56 6.53 11.70 11.27
CA ASP A 56 7.24 10.60 11.91
C ASP A 56 6.36 9.61 12.70
N SER A 57 5.96 8.49 12.08
CA SER A 57 5.98 7.13 12.68
C SER A 57 5.17 6.07 11.93
N ILE A 58 4.25 6.43 11.02
CA ILE A 58 3.42 5.47 10.27
C ILE A 58 3.45 5.82 8.78
N LEU A 59 3.97 4.91 7.96
CA LEU A 59 4.12 5.09 6.52
C LEU A 59 2.76 4.97 5.81
N ALA A 60 2.51 5.85 4.85
CA ALA A 60 1.31 5.85 4.02
C ALA A 60 1.40 4.81 2.91
N ASP A 61 1.45 3.53 3.29
CA ASP A 61 1.64 2.44 2.34
C ASP A 61 0.45 2.29 1.38
N VAL A 62 0.74 1.86 0.16
CA VAL A 62 -0.24 1.47 -0.86
C VAL A 62 -0.09 -0.02 -1.11
N GLN A 63 -1.18 -0.77 -0.91
CA GLN A 63 -1.21 -2.21 -1.06
C GLN A 63 -2.30 -2.65 -2.02
N VAL A 64 -1.93 -3.51 -2.96
CA VAL A 64 -2.86 -4.15 -3.88
C VAL A 64 -2.71 -5.65 -3.80
N GLY A 65 -3.80 -6.35 -3.49
CA GLY A 65 -3.85 -7.81 -3.40
C GLY A 65 -3.55 -8.45 -4.76
N ASN A 66 -4.37 -8.12 -5.77
CA ASN A 66 -4.30 -8.67 -7.12
C ASN A 66 -4.35 -7.57 -8.20
N GLY A 67 -3.66 -7.82 -9.31
CA GLY A 67 -3.65 -6.91 -10.45
C GLY A 67 -2.55 -5.86 -10.40
N ASP A 68 -2.41 -5.13 -11.49
CA ASP A 68 -1.31 -4.18 -11.67
C ASP A 68 -1.63 -2.81 -11.06
N ILE A 69 -0.62 -2.18 -10.49
CA ILE A 69 -0.63 -0.77 -10.07
C ILE A 69 -0.08 0.06 -11.22
N ASP A 70 -0.83 1.02 -11.73
CA ASP A 70 -0.39 1.97 -12.76
C ASP A 70 -0.76 3.39 -12.34
N ILE A 71 0.24 4.14 -11.85
CA ILE A 71 0.07 5.46 -11.24
C ILE A 71 0.94 6.47 -11.99
N ASP A 72 0.34 7.59 -12.40
CA ASP A 72 1.03 8.77 -12.93
C ASP A 72 1.00 9.93 -11.93
N CYS A 73 2.13 10.16 -11.27
CA CYS A 73 2.33 11.27 -10.35
C CYS A 73 2.73 12.52 -11.14
N LYS A 74 1.73 13.30 -11.55
CA LYS A 74 1.96 14.65 -12.10
C LYS A 74 2.63 15.57 -11.06
N THR A 75 3.14 16.74 -11.50
CA THR A 75 3.95 17.67 -10.69
C THR A 75 3.47 17.80 -9.23
N ASN A 76 4.32 17.36 -8.30
CA ASN A 76 4.13 17.27 -6.84
C ASN A 76 3.42 16.02 -6.29
N GLY A 77 3.11 15.01 -7.11
CA GLY A 77 2.60 13.70 -6.69
C GLY A 77 3.68 12.84 -6.02
N GLY A 78 3.45 12.43 -4.77
CA GLY A 78 4.31 11.49 -4.04
C GLY A 78 3.56 10.26 -3.57
N ILE A 79 4.27 9.37 -2.87
CA ILE A 79 3.74 8.29 -2.03
C ILE A 79 4.61 8.28 -0.78
N ALA A 80 4.05 8.70 0.36
CA ALA A 80 4.81 8.84 1.60
C ALA A 80 5.17 7.49 2.26
N GLY A 81 4.62 6.38 1.78
CA GLY A 81 4.99 5.02 2.21
C GLY A 81 5.62 4.19 1.10
N SER A 82 5.50 2.87 1.27
CA SER A 82 5.91 1.86 0.29
C SER A 82 4.75 1.50 -0.64
N VAL A 83 5.08 0.98 -1.82
CA VAL A 83 4.09 0.49 -2.79
C VAL A 83 4.27 -1.00 -2.96
N MET A 84 3.19 -1.77 -2.75
CA MET A 84 3.26 -3.23 -2.78
C MET A 84 2.14 -3.84 -3.62
N ALA A 85 2.50 -4.80 -4.48
CA ALA A 85 1.57 -5.56 -5.30
C ALA A 85 1.75 -7.07 -5.06
N GLY A 86 0.75 -7.70 -4.44
CA GLY A 86 0.74 -9.11 -4.02
C GLY A 86 0.72 -10.09 -5.19
N ASP A 87 -0.15 -9.88 -6.18
CA ASP A 87 -0.22 -10.59 -7.46
C ASP A 87 -0.28 -9.61 -8.64
N GLY A 88 0.78 -8.83 -8.83
CA GLY A 88 0.75 -7.69 -9.74
C GLY A 88 2.10 -7.11 -10.09
N SER A 89 2.11 -6.34 -11.18
CA SER A 89 3.19 -5.44 -11.56
C SER A 89 2.93 -4.04 -11.00
N ILE A 90 3.99 -3.24 -10.90
CA ILE A 90 3.91 -1.83 -10.48
C ILE A 90 4.51 -0.97 -11.60
N ILE A 91 3.73 0.00 -12.07
CA ILE A 91 4.11 0.99 -13.07
C ILE A 91 3.93 2.37 -12.42
N LEU A 92 5.02 3.09 -12.20
CA LEU A 92 4.99 4.44 -11.65
C LEU A 92 5.62 5.42 -12.64
N ASN A 93 4.88 6.47 -12.96
CA ASN A 93 5.34 7.55 -13.82
C ASN A 93 5.56 8.80 -12.97
N ASN A 94 6.79 9.32 -12.94
CA ASN A 94 7.18 10.56 -12.21
C ASN A 94 6.85 10.61 -10.70
N CYS A 95 6.75 9.46 -10.02
CA CYS A 95 6.40 9.40 -8.59
C CYS A 95 7.60 9.55 -7.65
N ASP A 96 7.40 10.30 -6.56
CA ASP A 96 8.33 10.33 -5.42
C ASP A 96 7.84 9.39 -4.31
N VAL A 97 8.47 8.22 -4.16
CA VAL A 97 8.14 7.19 -3.18
C VAL A 97 9.13 7.27 -2.02
N THR A 98 8.65 7.62 -0.83
CA THR A 98 9.49 7.72 0.38
C THR A 98 9.92 6.33 0.89
N GLY A 99 9.10 5.31 0.67
CA GLY A 99 9.39 3.93 1.04
C GLY A 99 10.09 3.13 -0.07
N SER A 100 9.86 1.82 -0.03
CA SER A 100 10.34 0.86 -1.03
C SER A 100 9.20 0.47 -1.99
N ILE A 101 9.55 -0.13 -3.12
CA ILE A 101 8.60 -0.75 -4.04
C ILE A 101 8.79 -2.25 -4.01
N HIS A 102 7.70 -3.00 -3.91
CA HIS A 102 7.73 -4.46 -3.91
C HIS A 102 6.60 -5.05 -4.77
N ALA A 103 6.96 -5.69 -5.88
CA ALA A 103 6.01 -6.37 -6.77
C ALA A 103 6.28 -7.88 -6.84
N SER A 104 5.22 -8.69 -6.89
CA SER A 104 5.33 -10.11 -7.23
C SER A 104 5.53 -10.37 -8.72
N LYS A 105 5.31 -9.39 -9.59
CA LYS A 105 5.64 -9.44 -11.01
C LYS A 105 6.69 -8.39 -11.34
N ASN A 106 6.40 -7.46 -12.24
CA ASN A 106 7.39 -6.52 -12.76
C ASN A 106 7.31 -5.16 -12.07
N VAL A 107 8.39 -4.38 -12.13
CA VAL A 107 8.39 -2.96 -11.77
C VAL A 107 8.86 -2.12 -12.96
N THR A 108 8.12 -1.07 -13.29
CA THR A 108 8.49 -0.07 -14.30
C THR A 108 8.40 1.32 -13.70
N LEU A 109 9.52 2.05 -13.68
CA LEU A 109 9.60 3.45 -13.28
C LEU A 109 9.96 4.28 -14.51
N THR A 110 9.18 5.33 -14.81
CA THR A 110 9.43 6.25 -15.93
C THR A 110 9.67 7.69 -15.45
N GLY A 111 10.19 7.84 -14.24
CA GLY A 111 10.54 9.12 -13.66
C GLY A 111 10.60 9.04 -12.14
N GLY A 112 10.83 10.18 -11.50
CA GLY A 112 10.70 10.33 -10.06
C GLY A 112 11.85 9.71 -9.24
N THR A 113 11.57 9.52 -7.95
CA THR A 113 12.55 9.05 -6.96
C THR A 113 11.93 7.96 -6.10
N VAL A 114 12.66 6.88 -5.87
CA VAL A 114 12.36 5.88 -4.84
C VAL A 114 13.43 6.01 -3.77
N HIS A 115 13.03 6.35 -2.55
CA HIS A 115 13.95 6.57 -1.44
C HIS A 115 14.45 5.25 -0.82
N GLY A 116 13.64 4.19 -0.89
CA GLY A 116 13.99 2.84 -0.50
C GLY A 116 14.53 1.98 -1.64
N ASP A 117 14.30 0.68 -1.52
CA ASP A 117 14.70 -0.34 -2.49
C ASP A 117 13.59 -0.57 -3.54
N VAL A 118 13.98 -1.05 -4.72
CA VAL A 118 13.03 -1.54 -5.74
C VAL A 118 13.17 -3.04 -5.84
N ILE A 119 12.09 -3.76 -5.58
CA ILE A 119 12.06 -5.21 -5.43
C ILE A 119 10.99 -5.79 -6.35
N ALA A 120 11.37 -6.72 -7.22
CA ALA A 120 10.45 -7.39 -8.13
C ALA A 120 10.84 -8.85 -8.31
N ASN A 121 9.90 -9.79 -8.17
CA ASN A 121 10.17 -11.17 -8.56
C ASN A 121 10.39 -11.31 -10.08
N GLY A 122 9.79 -10.41 -10.87
CA GLY A 122 9.97 -10.31 -12.31
C GLY A 122 11.01 -9.27 -12.74
N ALA A 123 10.76 -8.67 -13.91
CA ALA A 123 11.64 -7.69 -14.53
C ALA A 123 11.55 -6.32 -13.83
N VAL A 124 12.63 -5.55 -13.91
CA VAL A 124 12.70 -4.18 -13.39
C VAL A 124 13.18 -3.23 -14.48
N THR A 125 12.42 -2.17 -14.77
CA THR A 125 12.84 -1.07 -15.64
C THR A 125 12.85 0.22 -14.84
N VAL A 126 13.97 0.94 -14.85
CA VAL A 126 14.11 2.21 -14.11
C VAL A 126 14.50 3.35 -15.06
N GLY A 127 13.69 4.40 -15.00
CA GLY A 127 13.84 5.70 -15.65
C GLY A 127 13.76 6.86 -14.64
N GLY A 128 14.50 6.82 -13.54
CA GLY A 128 14.49 7.81 -12.44
C GLY A 128 15.63 7.59 -11.44
N THR A 129 15.43 7.99 -10.18
CA THR A 129 16.40 7.74 -9.09
C THR A 129 15.92 6.66 -8.14
N VAL A 130 16.79 5.72 -7.80
CA VAL A 130 16.60 4.75 -6.71
C VAL A 130 17.71 4.98 -5.69
N ASN A 131 17.36 5.45 -4.49
CA ASN A 131 18.31 5.69 -3.41
C ASN A 131 18.74 4.39 -2.70
N GLY A 132 17.96 3.31 -2.86
CA GLY A 132 18.30 1.97 -2.42
C GLY A 132 18.96 1.10 -3.49
N SER A 133 18.78 -0.21 -3.32
CA SER A 133 19.19 -1.25 -4.25
C SER A 133 18.02 -1.68 -5.15
N ILE A 134 18.36 -2.33 -6.27
CA ILE A 134 17.39 -3.05 -7.10
C ILE A 134 17.56 -4.55 -6.86
N TRP A 135 16.47 -5.24 -6.56
CA TRP A 135 16.38 -6.70 -6.45
C TRP A 135 15.39 -7.21 -7.49
N ALA A 136 15.85 -7.99 -8.45
CA ALA A 136 15.04 -8.46 -9.56
C ALA A 136 15.19 -9.98 -9.76
N GLY A 137 14.11 -10.69 -10.04
CA GLY A 137 14.17 -12.08 -10.54
C GLY A 137 14.09 -12.20 -12.06
N GLY A 138 13.87 -11.10 -12.77
CA GLY A 138 13.84 -11.02 -14.24
C GLY A 138 14.69 -9.88 -14.78
N ASN A 139 14.75 -9.74 -16.11
CA ASN A 139 15.61 -8.76 -16.79
C ASN A 139 15.52 -7.36 -16.15
N THR A 140 16.67 -6.73 -15.97
CA THR A 140 16.77 -5.40 -15.36
C THR A 140 17.32 -4.40 -16.36
N THR A 141 16.65 -3.28 -16.55
CA THR A 141 17.15 -2.18 -17.39
C THR A 141 17.14 -0.87 -16.61
N VAL A 142 18.29 -0.20 -16.56
CA VAL A 142 18.45 1.11 -15.92
C VAL A 142 18.87 2.11 -16.98
N SER A 143 18.00 3.06 -17.29
CA SER A 143 18.20 4.03 -18.38
C SER A 143 18.03 5.47 -17.93
N SER A 144 18.99 6.33 -18.25
CA SER A 144 19.01 7.75 -17.82
C SER A 144 18.72 7.92 -16.32
N SER A 145 19.30 7.04 -15.50
CA SER A 145 18.86 6.81 -14.11
C SER A 145 20.02 6.68 -13.13
N THR A 146 19.75 6.91 -11.84
CA THR A 146 20.75 6.67 -10.78
C THR A 146 20.26 5.61 -9.79
N VAL A 147 21.08 4.60 -9.54
CA VAL A 147 20.91 3.63 -8.44
C VAL A 147 22.02 3.87 -7.43
N LYS A 148 21.69 4.33 -6.22
CA LYS A 148 22.69 4.73 -5.22
C LYS A 148 23.32 3.55 -4.46
N LYS A 149 22.74 2.35 -4.57
CA LYS A 149 23.33 1.11 -4.07
C LYS A 149 23.54 0.12 -5.21
N SER A 150 23.24 -1.15 -4.98
CA SER A 150 23.58 -2.24 -5.89
C SER A 150 22.37 -2.68 -6.72
N ILE A 151 22.66 -3.38 -7.82
CA ILE A 151 21.67 -4.15 -8.58
C ILE A 151 21.97 -5.64 -8.34
N ILE A 152 20.97 -6.37 -7.90
CA ILE A 152 21.01 -7.81 -7.68
C ILE A 152 19.95 -8.46 -8.58
N LEU A 153 20.40 -9.09 -9.66
CA LEU A 153 19.58 -9.81 -10.61
C LEU A 153 19.70 -11.32 -10.38
N ALA A 154 18.70 -11.88 -9.73
CA ALA A 154 18.60 -13.29 -9.36
C ALA A 154 17.64 -14.07 -10.28
N GLY A 155 17.79 -13.91 -11.60
CA GLY A 155 16.99 -14.61 -12.61
C GLY A 155 17.61 -15.91 -13.09
N THR A 156 17.43 -16.23 -14.37
CA THR A 156 18.04 -17.40 -15.02
C THR A 156 19.37 -17.05 -15.67
N ALA A 157 20.08 -18.06 -16.19
CA ALA A 157 21.30 -17.84 -16.98
C ALA A 157 21.07 -16.97 -18.24
N THR A 158 19.82 -16.83 -18.70
CA THR A 158 19.45 -15.96 -19.83
C THR A 158 19.00 -14.56 -19.41
N SER A 159 18.90 -14.30 -18.10
CA SER A 159 18.52 -12.98 -17.61
C SER A 159 19.62 -11.96 -17.87
N VAL A 160 19.23 -10.75 -18.23
CA VAL A 160 20.16 -9.67 -18.59
C VAL A 160 19.92 -8.46 -17.70
N ALA A 161 20.99 -7.97 -17.07
CA ALA A 161 21.01 -6.65 -16.45
C ALA A 161 21.70 -5.66 -17.40
N THR A 162 21.00 -4.58 -17.78
CA THR A 162 21.49 -3.58 -18.72
C THR A 162 21.56 -2.21 -18.04
N VAL A 163 22.74 -1.59 -18.09
CA VAL A 163 22.96 -0.20 -17.65
C VAL A 163 23.33 0.62 -18.89
N THR A 164 22.42 1.49 -19.34
CA THR A 164 22.55 2.26 -20.59
C THR A 164 23.19 3.63 -20.38
N ALA A 165 23.35 4.38 -21.47
CA ALA A 165 23.93 5.74 -21.47
C ALA A 165 23.26 6.65 -20.43
N GLY A 166 24.05 7.44 -19.73
CA GLY A 166 23.54 8.41 -18.74
C GLY A 166 23.05 7.77 -17.44
N SER A 167 23.18 6.45 -17.27
CA SER A 167 22.88 5.76 -16.03
C SER A 167 24.11 5.56 -15.15
N THR A 168 23.94 5.62 -13.83
CA THR A 168 24.98 5.31 -12.84
C THR A 168 24.46 4.37 -11.77
N VAL A 169 25.22 3.31 -11.49
CA VAL A 169 25.06 2.44 -10.32
C VAL A 169 26.24 2.67 -9.39
N MET A 170 25.99 3.16 -8.17
CA MET A 170 27.06 3.48 -7.23
C MET A 170 27.60 2.26 -6.48
N GLY A 171 26.79 1.19 -6.37
CA GLY A 171 27.18 -0.08 -5.78
C GLY A 171 27.60 -1.11 -6.83
N ASP A 172 27.43 -2.38 -6.46
CA ASP A 172 27.76 -3.53 -7.30
C ASP A 172 26.63 -3.84 -8.30
N LEU A 173 26.97 -4.53 -9.38
CA LEU A 173 26.03 -5.14 -10.31
C LEU A 173 26.28 -6.65 -10.33
N LEU A 174 25.40 -7.41 -9.68
CA LEU A 174 25.46 -8.87 -9.59
C LEU A 174 24.33 -9.47 -10.43
N SER A 175 24.65 -10.35 -11.38
CA SER A 175 23.67 -11.02 -12.22
C SER A 175 23.92 -12.54 -12.26
N SER A 176 22.86 -13.32 -12.10
CA SER A 176 22.89 -14.79 -12.32
C SER A 176 23.03 -15.16 -13.80
N GLY A 177 22.65 -14.25 -14.70
CA GLY A 177 22.87 -14.36 -16.14
C GLY A 177 23.98 -13.41 -16.58
N THR A 178 23.68 -12.53 -17.53
CA THR A 178 24.64 -11.55 -18.06
C THR A 178 24.40 -10.15 -17.49
N ALA A 179 25.45 -9.33 -17.55
CA ALA A 179 25.42 -7.92 -17.21
C ALA A 179 26.07 -7.15 -18.37
N THR A 180 25.38 -6.15 -18.89
CA THR A 180 25.83 -5.31 -20.00
C THR A 180 25.84 -3.86 -19.53
N VAL A 181 27.03 -3.31 -19.38
CA VAL A 181 27.25 -1.88 -19.11
C VAL A 181 27.63 -1.25 -20.44
N ALA A 182 26.64 -0.79 -21.20
CA ALA A 182 26.85 -0.33 -22.57
C ALA A 182 27.66 0.98 -22.61
N THR A 183 27.06 2.05 -22.05
CA THR A 183 27.64 3.40 -21.96
C THR A 183 27.30 4.09 -20.65
N GLY A 184 26.67 3.36 -19.71
CA GLY A 184 26.51 3.81 -18.33
C GLY A 184 27.74 3.51 -17.48
N ALA A 185 27.64 3.79 -16.18
CA ALA A 185 28.70 3.53 -15.22
C ALA A 185 28.21 2.64 -14.08
N VAL A 186 29.07 1.70 -13.66
CA VAL A 186 28.94 0.97 -12.39
C VAL A 186 30.22 1.27 -11.61
N GLN A 187 30.09 1.85 -10.41
CA GLN A 187 31.25 2.22 -9.58
C GLN A 187 31.79 1.03 -8.79
N GLY A 188 30.93 0.09 -8.42
CA GLY A 188 31.31 -1.16 -7.77
C GLY A 188 31.73 -2.24 -8.76
N THR A 189 31.66 -3.49 -8.32
CA THR A 189 32.02 -4.65 -9.11
C THR A 189 30.88 -5.07 -10.03
N VAL A 190 31.19 -5.39 -11.28
CA VAL A 190 30.27 -6.07 -12.20
C VAL A 190 30.59 -7.56 -12.21
N ARG A 191 29.61 -8.40 -11.85
CA ARG A 191 29.71 -9.87 -11.91
C ARG A 191 28.54 -10.48 -12.66
N THR A 192 28.87 -11.46 -13.48
CA THR A 192 27.92 -12.24 -14.30
C THR A 192 28.03 -13.71 -13.95
N GLY A 193 26.95 -14.48 -14.15
CA GLY A 193 26.93 -15.90 -13.81
C GLY A 193 27.05 -16.16 -12.31
N VAL A 194 26.63 -15.21 -11.47
CA VAL A 194 26.71 -15.35 -10.01
C VAL A 194 25.72 -16.41 -9.56
N GLY A 195 26.24 -17.55 -9.10
CA GLY A 195 25.44 -18.66 -8.60
C GLY A 195 24.82 -18.37 -7.24
N SER A 196 23.76 -19.12 -6.90
CA SER A 196 23.07 -19.05 -5.59
C SER A 196 22.32 -17.74 -5.30
N LEU A 197 22.22 -16.83 -6.28
CA LEU A 197 21.26 -15.73 -6.20
C LEU A 197 19.84 -16.31 -6.26
N THR A 198 19.00 -15.90 -5.31
CA THR A 198 17.59 -16.30 -5.23
C THR A 198 16.69 -15.12 -5.61
N PRO A 199 15.70 -15.31 -6.51
CA PRO A 199 14.69 -14.29 -6.77
C PRO A 199 14.08 -13.77 -5.48
N PRO A 200 13.77 -12.46 -5.40
CA PRO A 200 13.10 -11.93 -4.23
C PRO A 200 11.72 -12.60 -4.06
N PRO A 201 11.30 -12.97 -2.84
CA PRO A 201 9.96 -13.49 -2.60
C PRO A 201 8.90 -12.46 -2.96
N ALA A 202 7.71 -12.92 -3.33
CA ALA A 202 6.54 -12.04 -3.50
C ALA A 202 6.24 -11.32 -2.17
N PRO A 203 5.73 -10.06 -2.22
CA PRO A 203 5.30 -9.38 -1.01
C PRO A 203 4.12 -10.12 -0.38
N VAL A 204 4.11 -10.25 0.94
CA VAL A 204 2.95 -10.75 1.68
C VAL A 204 2.02 -9.59 1.93
N ILE A 205 0.96 -9.49 1.13
CA ILE A 205 -0.14 -8.56 1.35
C ILE A 205 -1.15 -9.24 2.29
N PRO A 206 -1.71 -8.53 3.29
CA PRO A 206 -2.82 -9.05 4.08
C PRO A 206 -3.94 -9.56 3.17
N SER A 207 -4.52 -10.71 3.49
CA SER A 207 -5.75 -11.15 2.83
C SER A 207 -6.88 -10.15 3.08
N TRP A 208 -7.89 -10.16 2.22
CA TRP A 208 -9.13 -9.43 2.45
C TRP A 208 -9.68 -9.74 3.84
N VAL A 209 -10.16 -8.70 4.52
CA VAL A 209 -10.76 -8.79 5.85
C VAL A 209 -12.24 -8.49 5.76
N ASP A 210 -13.07 -9.48 6.10
CA ASP A 210 -14.52 -9.33 6.15
C ASP A 210 -14.89 -8.47 7.37
N VAL A 211 -15.57 -7.35 7.14
CA VAL A 211 -16.09 -6.47 8.20
C VAL A 211 -17.61 -6.62 8.25
N PRO A 212 -18.12 -7.53 9.10
CA PRO A 212 -19.54 -7.80 9.16
C PRO A 212 -20.29 -6.70 9.92
N TYR A 213 -21.53 -6.49 9.50
CA TYR A 213 -22.56 -5.79 10.26
C TYR A 213 -23.91 -6.36 9.80
N PRO A 214 -24.43 -7.39 10.49
CA PRO A 214 -25.51 -8.21 9.96
C PRO A 214 -26.85 -7.47 9.94
N TYR A 215 -27.39 -7.31 8.73
CA TYR A 215 -28.76 -6.90 8.37
C TYR A 215 -29.34 -5.63 9.02
N ALA A 216 -30.46 -5.15 8.50
CA ALA A 216 -31.24 -4.09 9.16
C ALA A 216 -31.75 -4.58 10.54
N SER A 217 -32.04 -3.63 11.44
CA SER A 217 -32.64 -3.90 12.75
C SER A 217 -33.85 -4.86 12.63
N PRO A 218 -34.02 -5.86 13.52
CA PRO A 218 -33.37 -6.01 14.84
C PRO A 218 -32.10 -6.88 14.88
N ALA A 219 -31.72 -7.55 13.80
CA ALA A 219 -30.59 -8.49 13.80
C ALA A 219 -29.23 -7.80 14.08
N SER A 220 -29.04 -6.59 13.57
CA SER A 220 -27.84 -5.78 13.82
C SER A 220 -27.69 -5.36 15.27
N ALA A 221 -28.79 -5.11 15.98
CA ALA A 221 -28.74 -4.68 17.38
C ALA A 221 -28.19 -5.79 18.29
N ALA A 222 -28.59 -7.05 18.04
CA ALA A 222 -28.05 -8.19 18.79
C ALA A 222 -26.55 -8.39 18.53
N TRP A 223 -26.11 -8.28 17.28
CA TRP A 223 -24.69 -8.35 16.93
C TRP A 223 -23.90 -7.21 17.57
N PHE A 224 -24.43 -5.98 17.51
CA PHE A 224 -23.78 -4.79 18.07
C PHE A 224 -23.46 -4.96 19.55
N LEU A 225 -24.39 -5.53 20.34
CA LEU A 225 -24.18 -5.79 21.77
C LEU A 225 -22.96 -6.67 22.08
N THR A 226 -22.56 -7.54 21.15
CA THR A 226 -21.37 -8.40 21.27
C THR A 226 -20.14 -7.87 20.51
N SER A 227 -20.27 -6.76 19.80
CA SER A 227 -19.21 -6.21 18.96
C SER A 227 -18.14 -5.46 19.77
N THR A 228 -16.94 -5.33 19.20
CA THR A 228 -15.87 -4.49 19.77
C THR A 228 -16.29 -3.02 19.87
N TRP A 229 -17.16 -2.53 18.99
CA TRP A 229 -17.73 -1.18 19.09
C TRP A 229 -18.42 -0.97 20.43
N LYS A 230 -19.31 -1.88 20.83
CA LYS A 230 -19.98 -1.82 22.13
C LYS A 230 -18.98 -1.91 23.28
N GLY A 231 -18.01 -2.83 23.18
CA GLY A 231 -16.93 -2.96 24.16
C GLY A 231 -16.08 -1.69 24.33
N GLN A 232 -15.95 -0.88 23.29
CA GLN A 232 -15.27 0.44 23.31
C GLN A 232 -16.19 1.60 23.71
N GLY A 233 -17.42 1.33 24.16
CA GLY A 233 -18.34 2.34 24.68
C GLY A 233 -19.18 3.04 23.61
N TYR A 234 -19.22 2.55 22.37
CA TYR A 234 -20.13 3.08 21.37
C TYR A 234 -21.58 2.77 21.74
N VAL A 235 -22.48 3.67 21.34
CA VAL A 235 -23.93 3.42 21.33
C VAL A 235 -24.39 3.22 19.88
N GLU A 236 -25.31 2.29 19.64
CA GLU A 236 -25.96 2.17 18.34
C GLU A 236 -27.23 3.00 18.34
N ILE A 237 -27.42 3.77 17.28
CA ILE A 237 -28.70 4.40 16.97
C ILE A 237 -29.12 3.99 15.56
N PRO A 238 -30.39 3.61 15.34
CA PRO A 238 -30.88 3.44 13.98
C PRO A 238 -30.86 4.79 13.26
N TRP A 239 -30.70 4.75 11.94
CA TRP A 239 -30.94 5.92 11.10
C TRP A 239 -32.42 6.32 11.24
N GLY A 240 -32.65 7.30 12.10
CA GLY A 240 -33.97 7.83 12.44
C GLY A 240 -34.32 9.09 11.67
N GLY A 241 -33.67 9.34 10.52
CA GLY A 241 -33.72 10.59 9.75
C GLY A 241 -35.06 11.31 9.85
N ALA A 242 -35.02 12.51 10.43
CA ALA A 242 -36.07 13.49 10.23
C ALA A 242 -35.55 14.46 9.15
N PRO A 243 -36.18 14.54 7.96
CA PRO A 243 -37.19 13.63 7.44
C PRO A 243 -36.56 12.31 6.96
N ALA A 244 -37.40 11.30 6.69
CA ALA A 244 -37.05 9.93 6.32
C ALA A 244 -36.28 9.77 4.99
N SER A 245 -35.53 10.78 4.55
CA SER A 245 -34.60 10.68 3.44
C SER A 245 -33.32 9.98 3.89
N CYS A 246 -32.89 9.02 3.08
CA CYS A 246 -31.56 8.41 3.15
C CYS A 246 -30.51 9.35 2.54
N SER A 247 -30.53 10.60 3.02
CA SER A 247 -29.74 11.70 2.53
C SER A 247 -29.39 12.59 3.70
N ILE A 248 -28.11 12.89 3.86
CA ILE A 248 -27.63 13.88 4.82
C ILE A 248 -27.89 15.26 4.20
N LYS A 249 -28.80 16.01 4.83
CA LYS A 249 -29.07 17.42 4.54
C LYS A 249 -28.73 18.25 5.77
N ASN A 250 -29.19 19.51 5.81
CA ASN A 250 -28.93 20.39 6.94
C ASN A 250 -29.53 19.91 8.27
N LEU A 251 -30.66 19.18 8.24
CA LEU A 251 -31.28 18.67 9.46
C LEU A 251 -30.52 17.45 10.01
N GLU A 252 -30.11 16.54 9.14
CA GLU A 252 -29.28 15.38 9.50
C GLU A 252 -27.88 15.80 9.92
N ALA A 253 -27.30 16.83 9.27
CA ALA A 253 -26.04 17.43 9.71
C ALA A 253 -26.15 17.93 11.16
N ALA A 254 -27.16 18.75 11.47
CA ALA A 254 -27.39 19.23 12.84
C ALA A 254 -27.65 18.11 13.86
N TRP A 255 -28.33 17.04 13.43
CA TRP A 255 -28.51 15.85 14.27
C TRP A 255 -27.19 15.13 14.54
N MET A 256 -26.33 14.98 13.54
CA MET A 256 -24.99 14.42 13.71
C MET A 256 -24.11 15.28 14.64
N GLU A 257 -24.24 16.61 14.59
CA GLU A 257 -23.55 17.52 15.51
C GLU A 257 -24.00 17.35 16.97
N ALA A 258 -25.27 16.98 17.19
CA ALA A 258 -25.79 16.73 18.54
C ALA A 258 -25.22 15.44 19.18
N ILE A 259 -24.49 14.62 18.43
CA ILE A 259 -23.88 13.38 18.93
C ILE A 259 -22.63 13.71 19.75
N VAL A 260 -22.73 13.52 21.06
CA VAL A 260 -21.66 13.83 22.03
C VAL A 260 -21.00 12.60 22.65
N VAL A 261 -21.44 11.39 22.28
CA VAL A 261 -20.84 10.12 22.68
C VAL A 261 -20.47 9.29 21.45
N PRO A 262 -19.43 8.43 21.50
CA PRO A 262 -19.08 7.57 20.38
C PRO A 262 -20.30 6.77 19.90
N THR A 263 -20.62 6.85 18.61
CA THR A 263 -21.90 6.36 18.08
C THR A 263 -21.74 5.59 16.79
N VAL A 264 -22.42 4.45 16.67
CA VAL A 264 -22.66 3.74 15.42
C VAL A 264 -24.06 4.08 14.94
N ILE A 265 -24.14 4.69 13.77
CA ILE A 265 -25.38 4.99 13.07
C ILE A 265 -25.66 3.85 12.11
N ASN A 266 -26.71 3.08 12.38
CA ASN A 266 -27.14 1.98 11.55
C ASN A 266 -28.16 2.45 10.51
N ALA A 267 -27.67 2.70 9.29
CA ALA A 267 -28.45 3.13 8.13
C ALA A 267 -28.74 2.00 7.14
N LEU A 268 -28.70 0.74 7.57
CA LEU A 268 -29.02 -0.40 6.69
C LEU A 268 -30.51 -0.45 6.27
N ASN A 269 -31.37 0.31 6.95
CA ASN A 269 -32.76 0.57 6.53
C ASN A 269 -32.85 1.45 5.27
N CYS A 270 -31.76 2.10 4.85
CA CYS A 270 -31.71 2.87 3.62
C CYS A 270 -31.49 1.96 2.40
N PRO A 271 -32.51 1.74 1.55
CA PRO A 271 -32.46 0.73 0.50
C PRO A 271 -31.39 1.02 -0.56
N ASN A 272 -31.12 2.29 -0.84
CA ASN A 272 -30.15 2.75 -1.83
C ASN A 272 -28.89 3.36 -1.19
N GLY A 273 -28.64 3.06 0.09
CA GLY A 273 -27.57 3.66 0.86
C GLY A 273 -27.80 5.13 1.23
N ILE A 274 -26.74 5.83 1.61
CA ILE A 274 -26.75 7.22 2.07
C ILE A 274 -26.20 8.13 0.99
N THR A 275 -26.88 9.25 0.74
CA THR A 275 -26.35 10.33 -0.09
C THR A 275 -26.08 11.60 0.73
N THR A 276 -25.29 12.54 0.20
CA THR A 276 -25.25 13.91 0.73
C THR A 276 -25.69 14.91 -0.34
N GLU A 277 -26.38 15.97 0.07
CA GLU A 277 -26.73 17.08 -0.82
C GLU A 277 -25.55 18.06 -0.99
N SER A 278 -25.45 18.70 -2.14
CA SER A 278 -24.39 19.71 -2.39
C SER A 278 -24.53 20.96 -1.53
N SER A 279 -25.70 21.23 -0.96
CA SER A 279 -25.98 22.39 -0.12
C SER A 279 -25.87 22.12 1.39
N ILE A 280 -25.31 20.97 1.81
CA ILE A 280 -25.13 20.72 3.24
C ILE A 280 -24.17 21.73 3.87
N LYS A 281 -24.48 22.13 5.10
CA LYS A 281 -23.54 22.87 5.95
C LYS A 281 -22.40 21.95 6.41
N PRO A 282 -21.22 22.52 6.74
CA PRO A 282 -20.17 21.77 7.41
C PRO A 282 -20.69 21.08 8.66
N ILE A 283 -20.24 19.86 8.93
CA ILE A 283 -20.63 19.04 10.07
C ILE A 283 -19.54 19.11 11.14
N ALA A 284 -19.88 19.62 12.32
CA ALA A 284 -19.01 19.62 13.50
C ALA A 284 -19.21 18.36 14.35
N LEU A 285 -18.31 17.36 14.22
CA LEU A 285 -18.41 16.14 15.02
C LEU A 285 -17.87 16.36 16.45
N HIS A 286 -18.72 16.16 17.45
CA HIS A 286 -18.36 16.23 18.87
C HIS A 286 -17.92 14.88 19.44
N ALA A 287 -18.14 13.78 18.70
CA ALA A 287 -17.71 12.43 19.05
C ALA A 287 -17.27 11.65 17.81
N ASN A 288 -16.72 10.46 18.04
CA ASN A 288 -16.39 9.50 16.98
C ASN A 288 -17.68 8.87 16.44
N VAL A 289 -17.85 8.82 15.12
CA VAL A 289 -19.10 8.36 14.49
C VAL A 289 -18.80 7.33 13.41
N ALA A 290 -19.43 6.16 13.48
CA ALA A 290 -19.45 5.21 12.37
C ALA A 290 -20.82 5.21 11.72
N ILE A 291 -20.88 5.27 10.39
CA ILE A 291 -22.12 5.13 9.62
C ILE A 291 -22.02 3.81 8.86
N ILE A 292 -23.00 2.94 9.11
CA ILE A 292 -23.12 1.65 8.43
C ILE A 292 -24.28 1.73 7.45
N ALA A 293 -24.01 1.59 6.16
CA ALA A 293 -25.03 1.68 5.11
C ALA A 293 -24.79 0.65 4.01
N LYS A 294 -25.74 0.53 3.08
CA LYS A 294 -25.57 -0.34 1.90
C LYS A 294 -24.60 0.27 0.88
N SER A 295 -24.60 1.59 0.73
CA SER A 295 -23.71 2.32 -0.19
C SER A 295 -23.60 3.76 0.26
N PHE A 296 -22.65 4.50 -0.32
CA PHE A 296 -22.50 5.93 -0.05
C PHE A 296 -22.30 6.70 -1.36
N THR A 297 -23.06 7.78 -1.54
CA THR A 297 -22.81 8.76 -2.60
C THR A 297 -22.66 10.14 -1.96
N ILE A 298 -21.41 10.49 -1.69
CA ILE A 298 -21.05 11.71 -0.98
C ILE A 298 -20.81 12.81 -2.01
N THR A 299 -21.79 13.72 -2.12
CA THR A 299 -21.69 14.90 -2.98
C THR A 299 -20.85 16.01 -2.38
N LYS A 300 -21.08 16.23 -1.10
CA LYS A 300 -20.34 17.15 -0.25
C LYS A 300 -20.16 16.51 1.11
N LEU A 301 -18.98 16.65 1.69
CA LEU A 301 -18.70 16.30 3.08
C LEU A 301 -17.60 17.24 3.55
N GLU A 302 -18.02 18.35 4.13
CA GLU A 302 -17.17 19.24 4.89
C GLU A 302 -17.40 18.87 6.36
N ALA A 303 -16.44 18.21 6.99
CA ALA A 303 -16.59 17.77 8.37
C ALA A 303 -15.32 18.06 9.17
N THR A 304 -15.52 18.43 10.44
CA THR A 304 -14.45 18.82 11.37
C THR A 304 -14.61 18.10 12.70
N GLY A 305 -13.50 17.90 13.41
CA GLY A 305 -13.50 17.41 14.77
C GLY A 305 -13.57 18.56 15.77
N THR A 306 -14.63 18.62 16.58
CA THR A 306 -14.80 19.66 17.60
C THR A 306 -14.31 19.18 18.97
N GLY A 307 -13.50 20.00 19.62
CA GLY A 307 -12.91 19.70 20.94
C GLY A 307 -11.79 18.65 20.90
N GLY A 308 -11.21 18.38 19.73
CA GLY A 308 -10.12 17.44 19.53
C GLY A 308 -10.26 16.63 18.24
N SER A 309 -9.28 15.77 17.95
CA SER A 309 -9.32 14.90 16.78
C SER A 309 -10.47 13.88 16.86
N ARG A 310 -11.19 13.70 15.76
CA ARG A 310 -12.31 12.77 15.62
C ARG A 310 -12.07 11.78 14.51
N LYS A 311 -12.79 10.67 14.59
CA LYS A 311 -12.83 9.63 13.56
C LYS A 311 -14.24 9.47 13.01
N LEU A 312 -14.33 9.34 11.70
CA LEU A 312 -15.54 8.99 10.97
C LEU A 312 -15.30 7.67 10.24
N TRP A 313 -16.26 6.75 10.30
CA TRP A 313 -16.24 5.53 9.48
C TRP A 313 -17.41 5.52 8.52
N LEU A 314 -17.16 5.26 7.25
CA LEU A 314 -18.16 4.97 6.23
C LEU A 314 -17.98 3.51 5.82
N ILE A 315 -18.87 2.65 6.30
CA ILE A 315 -18.72 1.19 6.16
C ILE A 315 -19.91 0.65 5.39
N VAL A 316 -19.60 0.01 4.26
CA VAL A 316 -20.49 -0.96 3.60
C VAL A 316 -20.06 -2.35 4.07
N PRO A 317 -20.91 -3.08 4.83
CA PRO A 317 -20.51 -4.34 5.42
C PRO A 317 -20.20 -5.43 4.40
N ASP A 318 -19.19 -6.25 4.70
CA ASP A 318 -19.01 -7.56 4.08
C ASP A 318 -19.46 -8.63 5.08
N ASN A 319 -20.66 -9.18 4.85
CA ASN A 319 -21.28 -10.12 5.77
C ASN A 319 -20.94 -11.59 5.45
N THR A 320 -20.14 -11.83 4.41
CA THR A 320 -19.76 -13.18 4.01
C THR A 320 -18.38 -13.49 4.57
N ALA A 321 -18.30 -14.40 5.53
CA ALA A 321 -17.02 -14.79 6.13
C ALA A 321 -16.24 -15.74 5.20
N ASN A 322 -15.58 -15.21 4.19
CA ASN A 322 -14.82 -15.97 3.19
C ASN A 322 -13.40 -15.41 2.92
N ASN A 323 -12.98 -14.35 3.60
CA ASN A 323 -11.73 -13.62 3.36
C ASN A 323 -11.57 -13.21 1.89
N ALA A 324 -12.66 -12.79 1.26
CA ALA A 324 -12.69 -12.29 -0.10
C ALA A 324 -13.80 -11.24 -0.23
N PRO A 325 -13.60 -10.17 -1.01
CA PRO A 325 -14.62 -9.14 -1.12
C PRO A 325 -15.92 -9.70 -1.70
N THR A 326 -16.97 -9.69 -0.90
CA THR A 326 -18.30 -10.15 -1.33
C THR A 326 -19.23 -8.97 -1.56
N CYS A 327 -19.14 -8.42 -2.77
CA CYS A 327 -19.94 -7.27 -3.17
C CYS A 327 -21.44 -7.63 -3.36
N VAL A 328 -22.31 -7.02 -2.55
CA VAL A 328 -23.77 -7.07 -2.71
C VAL A 328 -24.28 -5.69 -3.08
N ALA A 329 -25.04 -5.57 -4.18
CA ALA A 329 -25.53 -4.28 -4.65
C ALA A 329 -26.75 -3.77 -3.82
N PRO A 330 -26.88 -2.44 -3.63
CA PRO A 330 -25.85 -1.44 -3.87
C PRO A 330 -24.72 -1.59 -2.84
N GLY A 331 -23.49 -1.29 -3.23
CA GLY A 331 -22.31 -1.49 -2.36
C GLY A 331 -21.18 -0.47 -2.55
N ASP A 332 -21.24 0.33 -3.60
CA ASP A 332 -20.17 1.27 -3.92
C ASP A 332 -20.15 2.48 -2.99
N ILE A 333 -18.97 3.09 -2.89
CA ILE A 333 -18.74 4.36 -2.20
C ILE A 333 -18.17 5.35 -3.21
N TYR A 334 -18.96 6.38 -3.50
CA TYR A 334 -18.60 7.48 -4.39
C TYR A 334 -18.29 8.73 -3.55
N LEU A 335 -17.05 9.21 -3.61
CA LEU A 335 -16.61 10.45 -2.97
C LEU A 335 -16.35 11.50 -4.05
N ASN A 336 -17.27 12.45 -4.23
CA ASN A 336 -17.20 13.46 -5.30
C ASN A 336 -16.92 14.88 -4.75
N ASN A 337 -16.88 15.86 -5.66
CA ASN A 337 -17.47 17.18 -5.44
C ASN A 337 -16.80 18.12 -4.41
N GLU A 338 -17.08 17.90 -3.15
CA GLU A 338 -16.78 18.85 -2.07
C GLU A 338 -16.55 18.08 -0.77
N THR A 339 -15.74 17.02 -0.85
CA THR A 339 -15.34 16.23 0.33
C THR A 339 -14.00 16.74 0.82
N ASN A 340 -14.01 17.70 1.76
CA ASN A 340 -12.81 18.30 2.32
C ASN A 340 -12.77 17.99 3.83
N THR A 341 -11.77 17.24 4.26
CA THR A 341 -11.64 16.81 5.65
C THR A 341 -10.56 17.64 6.34
N ASP A 342 -10.94 18.32 7.43
CA ASP A 342 -10.01 19.08 8.24
C ASP A 342 -8.99 18.18 8.94
N VAL A 343 -7.84 18.73 9.35
CA VAL A 343 -6.78 18.00 10.07
C VAL A 343 -7.26 17.37 11.38
N THR A 344 -8.34 17.89 11.96
CA THR A 344 -9.00 17.35 13.15
C THR A 344 -9.90 16.14 12.87
N LEU A 345 -10.09 15.72 11.61
CA LEU A 345 -10.90 14.58 11.25
C LEU A 345 -10.08 13.55 10.45
N SER A 346 -10.19 12.28 10.81
CA SER A 346 -9.69 11.16 10.00
C SER A 346 -10.85 10.27 9.59
N VAL A 347 -10.92 9.88 8.32
CA VAL A 347 -12.05 9.08 7.81
C VAL A 347 -11.60 7.69 7.32
N MET A 348 -12.26 6.63 7.78
CA MET A 348 -12.10 5.29 7.23
C MET A 348 -13.22 5.01 6.24
N VAL A 349 -12.86 4.55 5.05
CA VAL A 349 -13.83 4.06 4.06
C VAL A 349 -13.59 2.58 3.84
N TYR A 350 -14.62 1.78 4.05
CA TYR A 350 -14.59 0.34 3.84
C TYR A 350 -15.76 -0.10 2.95
N THR A 351 -15.47 -0.87 1.91
CA THR A 351 -16.51 -1.56 1.12
C THR A 351 -15.97 -2.81 0.40
N PRO A 352 -16.70 -3.93 0.37
CA PRO A 352 -16.39 -5.07 -0.49
C PRO A 352 -16.68 -4.82 -1.98
N CYS A 353 -17.04 -3.59 -2.37
CA CYS A 353 -17.30 -3.17 -3.74
C CYS A 353 -16.30 -2.08 -4.18
N ASN A 354 -16.74 -1.12 -5.00
CA ASN A 354 -15.88 -0.07 -5.54
C ASN A 354 -15.85 1.18 -4.65
N ILE A 355 -14.66 1.72 -4.42
CA ILE A 355 -14.43 3.08 -3.93
C ILE A 355 -13.98 3.92 -5.12
N LEU A 356 -14.74 4.96 -5.44
CA LEU A 356 -14.35 5.96 -6.43
C LEU A 356 -14.14 7.31 -5.76
N ILE A 357 -12.95 7.88 -5.94
CA ILE A 357 -12.59 9.20 -5.40
C ILE A 357 -12.27 10.13 -6.56
N ASP A 358 -13.03 11.21 -6.68
CA ASP A 358 -12.87 12.21 -7.74
C ASP A 358 -12.35 13.55 -7.17
N ARG A 359 -11.49 13.50 -6.14
CA ARG A 359 -11.18 14.67 -5.30
C ARG A 359 -9.82 14.75 -4.60
N ASN A 360 -9.48 15.99 -4.26
CA ASN A 360 -8.33 16.41 -3.45
C ASN A 360 -8.68 16.60 -1.98
N ASN A 361 -7.67 16.53 -1.11
CA ASN A 361 -7.72 16.82 0.33
C ASN A 361 -8.54 15.82 1.17
N TRP A 362 -8.67 14.59 0.70
CA TRP A 362 -9.17 13.51 1.54
C TRP A 362 -8.16 13.18 2.64
N ARG A 363 -8.58 13.08 3.90
CA ARG A 363 -7.73 12.68 5.03
C ARG A 363 -8.24 11.42 5.70
N GLY A 364 -7.47 10.33 5.63
CA GLY A 364 -7.92 9.07 6.22
C GLY A 364 -7.29 7.81 5.69
N GLN A 365 -8.11 6.77 5.52
CA GLN A 365 -7.77 5.43 5.04
C GLN A 365 -8.85 4.88 4.12
N LEU A 366 -8.42 4.12 3.11
CA LEU A 366 -9.30 3.47 2.13
C LEU A 366 -9.04 1.96 2.11
N TYR A 367 -10.11 1.19 2.20
CA TYR A 367 -10.07 -0.27 2.13
C TYR A 367 -11.22 -0.77 1.25
N GLY A 368 -10.92 -1.10 0.00
CA GLY A 368 -11.95 -1.42 -1.00
C GLY A 368 -11.63 -2.67 -1.79
N ALA A 369 -12.63 -3.41 -2.26
CA ALA A 369 -12.37 -4.49 -3.22
C ALA A 369 -11.78 -3.94 -4.52
N LYS A 370 -12.25 -2.74 -4.89
CA LYS A 370 -11.71 -1.95 -5.97
C LYS A 370 -11.57 -0.51 -5.51
N VAL A 371 -10.41 0.09 -5.74
CA VAL A 371 -10.17 1.52 -5.47
C VAL A 371 -9.83 2.21 -6.78
N GLN A 372 -10.50 3.32 -7.05
CA GLN A 372 -10.34 4.11 -8.25
C GLN A 372 -10.22 5.58 -7.91
N PHE A 373 -9.33 6.26 -8.63
CA PHE A 373 -9.14 7.69 -8.56
C PHE A 373 -9.49 8.31 -9.91
N ASN A 374 -10.38 9.28 -9.88
CA ASN A 374 -10.70 10.15 -11.01
C ASN A 374 -10.10 11.55 -10.77
N GLN A 375 -9.77 12.24 -11.87
CA GLN A 375 -9.13 13.57 -11.86
C GLN A 375 -7.82 13.60 -11.05
N GLN A 376 -7.21 14.79 -10.87
CA GLN A 376 -6.09 14.98 -9.96
C GLN A 376 -6.62 14.82 -8.53
N ALA A 377 -6.62 13.59 -7.99
CA ALA A 377 -7.00 13.30 -6.61
C ALA A 377 -5.76 13.25 -5.69
N GLN A 378 -5.91 13.76 -4.47
CA GLN A 378 -4.87 13.83 -3.43
C GLN A 378 -5.43 13.40 -2.09
N MET A 379 -4.61 12.67 -1.33
CA MET A 379 -4.97 12.10 -0.03
C MET A 379 -3.86 12.32 0.99
N ASN A 380 -4.24 12.84 2.15
CA ASN A 380 -3.43 12.89 3.36
C ASN A 380 -3.70 11.64 4.19
N PHE A 381 -2.68 10.85 4.49
CA PHE A 381 -2.90 9.65 5.27
C PHE A 381 -3.14 9.98 6.74
N ALA A 382 -4.13 9.32 7.34
CA ALA A 382 -4.33 9.33 8.77
C ALA A 382 -4.82 7.96 9.23
N PRO A 383 -4.09 7.24 10.09
CA PRO A 383 -4.48 5.90 10.50
C PRO A 383 -5.76 5.94 11.34
N VAL A 384 -6.79 5.25 10.86
CA VAL A 384 -8.10 5.16 11.52
C VAL A 384 -8.32 3.77 12.08
N GLY A 385 -8.11 2.74 11.26
CA GLY A 385 -8.44 1.33 11.51
C GLY A 385 -9.94 1.11 11.62
N ILE A 386 -10.36 -0.14 11.90
CA ILE A 386 -11.74 -0.47 12.30
C ILE A 386 -11.67 -1.17 13.67
N PRO A 387 -12.44 -0.74 14.68
CA PRO A 387 -12.50 -1.38 15.98
C PRO A 387 -12.69 -2.90 15.91
N GLY A 388 -11.74 -3.65 16.49
CA GLY A 388 -11.78 -5.11 16.53
C GLY A 388 -11.27 -5.81 15.28
N VAL A 389 -10.77 -5.07 14.29
CA VAL A 389 -10.32 -5.61 13.01
C VAL A 389 -8.81 -5.35 12.85
N ASN A 390 -8.05 -6.38 12.48
CA ASN A 390 -6.65 -6.24 12.11
C ASN A 390 -6.52 -6.15 10.58
N LEU A 391 -6.28 -4.95 10.07
CA LEU A 391 -6.09 -4.70 8.64
C LEU A 391 -4.62 -4.81 8.21
N GLY A 392 -3.68 -4.93 9.16
CA GLY A 392 -2.25 -5.06 8.89
C GLY A 392 -1.78 -6.48 8.55
N GLY A 393 -2.66 -7.47 8.70
CA GLY A 393 -2.38 -8.87 8.36
C GLY A 393 -1.34 -9.56 9.25
N PRO A 394 -0.75 -10.66 8.77
CA PRO A 394 0.28 -11.40 9.50
C PRO A 394 1.62 -10.63 9.52
N PRO A 395 2.56 -11.01 10.40
CA PRO A 395 3.91 -10.45 10.40
C PRO A 395 4.59 -10.62 9.03
N PRO A 396 5.43 -9.66 8.60
CA PRO A 396 6.13 -9.75 7.33
C PRO A 396 7.13 -10.92 7.31
N THR A 397 7.50 -11.35 6.10
CA THR A 397 8.58 -12.32 5.93
C THR A 397 9.90 -11.74 6.46
N PRO A 398 10.66 -12.51 7.26
CA PRO A 398 11.93 -12.03 7.78
C PRO A 398 12.93 -11.80 6.64
N PRO A 399 13.88 -10.85 6.81
CA PRO A 399 14.99 -10.66 5.88
C PRO A 399 15.75 -11.98 5.65
N ILE A 400 16.22 -12.21 4.42
CA ILE A 400 17.15 -13.32 4.16
C ILE A 400 18.56 -12.81 4.51
N PRO A 401 19.27 -13.41 5.48
CA PRO A 401 20.59 -12.96 5.86
C PRO A 401 21.59 -13.04 4.70
N ALA A 402 22.60 -12.16 4.75
CA ALA A 402 23.74 -12.25 3.85
C ALA A 402 24.44 -13.60 4.04
N HIS A 403 24.89 -14.19 2.94
CA HIS A 403 25.55 -15.49 2.97
C HIS A 403 26.61 -15.59 1.86
N LEU A 404 27.45 -16.61 1.95
CA LEU A 404 28.43 -16.91 0.90
C LEU A 404 27.76 -17.76 -0.18
N GLY A 405 27.94 -17.35 -1.43
CA GLY A 405 27.46 -18.04 -2.62
C GLY A 405 28.46 -19.07 -3.12
N SER A 406 28.56 -19.19 -4.45
CA SER A 406 29.45 -20.15 -5.07
C SER A 406 30.93 -19.80 -4.85
N ARG A 407 31.79 -20.82 -4.78
CA ARG A 407 33.23 -20.64 -4.70
C ARG A 407 33.76 -20.15 -6.06
N THR A 408 34.38 -18.97 -6.07
CA THR A 408 34.93 -18.35 -7.27
C THR A 408 36.41 -18.65 -7.48
N SER A 409 37.16 -18.89 -6.40
CA SER A 409 38.58 -19.24 -6.49
C SER A 409 39.01 -20.15 -5.34
N PHE A 410 40.01 -20.98 -5.61
CA PHE A 410 40.67 -21.85 -4.65
C PHE A 410 42.15 -21.86 -4.99
N ARG A 411 43.01 -21.47 -4.04
CA ARG A 411 44.45 -21.58 -4.22
C ARG A 411 45.14 -22.08 -2.96
N ASP A 412 46.13 -22.91 -3.20
CA ASP A 412 47.08 -23.36 -2.18
C ASP A 412 48.17 -22.30 -2.01
N LEU A 413 48.46 -21.93 -0.78
CA LEU A 413 49.40 -20.86 -0.45
C LEU A 413 50.74 -21.38 0.06
N SER A 414 50.79 -22.62 0.57
CA SER A 414 51.99 -23.38 0.99
C SER A 414 51.58 -24.59 1.82
#